data_AF-A0AAX3VTK9-F1
#
_entry.id   AF-A0AAX3VTK9-F1
#
_cell.length_a   1.000
_cell.length_b   1.000
_cell.length_c   1.000
_cell.angle_alpha   90.00
_cell.angle_beta   90.00
_cell.angle_gamma   90.00
#
_symmetry.space_group_name_H-M   'P 1'
#
loop_
_entity.id
_entity.type
_entity.pdbx_description
1 polymer ?
#
loop_
_entity_poly.entity_id
_entity_poly.type
_entity_poly.pdbx_seq_one_letter_code
_entity_poly.pdbx_strand_id
1 'polypeptide(L)'
;MQRIIGSLLAVALWLTVWLSPLLLAMAAGCMLVWAVQGDDYLVMHFRTVLLTAGAVGLLPALWLTERVRRRYGVLNFYAMLMNNKELNSTGSRPR
;
A
#
# COMPACT_ATOMS: atom_id res chain seq x y z
N MET A 1 -5.18 7.25 -26.37
CA MET A 1 -6.01 6.69 -25.28
C MET A 1 -5.26 5.69 -24.40
N GLN A 2 -4.46 4.76 -24.93
CA GLN A 2 -3.74 3.75 -24.13
C GLN A 2 -2.86 4.32 -23.00
N ARG A 3 -2.27 5.52 -23.19
CA ARG A 3 -1.44 6.20 -22.18
C ARG A 3 -2.23 6.63 -20.93
N ILE A 4 -3.49 7.04 -21.11
CA ILE A 4 -4.38 7.46 -20.00
C ILE A 4 -4.80 6.23 -19.19
N ILE A 5 -5.16 5.15 -19.87
CA ILE A 5 -5.53 3.87 -19.24
C ILE A 5 -4.35 3.32 -18.42
N GLY A 6 -3.14 3.35 -18.98
CA GLY A 6 -1.93 2.94 -18.26
C GLY A 6 -1.66 3.78 -17.00
N SER A 7 -1.85 5.11 -17.08
CA SER A 7 -1.71 5.98 -15.91
C SER A 7 -2.80 5.76 -14.86
N LEU A 8 -4.05 5.51 -15.28
CA LEU A 8 -5.17 5.26 -14.37
C LEU A 8 -4.97 3.94 -13.63
N LEU A 9 -4.52 2.91 -14.34
CA LEU A 9 -4.21 1.60 -13.79
C LEU A 9 -3.06 1.71 -12.77
N ALA A 10 -1.99 2.43 -13.12
CA ALA A 10 -0.86 2.66 -12.22
C ALA A 10 -1.30 3.40 -10.93
N VAL A 11 -2.17 4.41 -11.04
CA VAL A 11 -2.72 5.11 -9.88
C VAL A 11 -3.60 4.19 -9.03
N ALA A 12 -4.45 3.37 -9.65
CA ALA A 12 -5.30 2.43 -8.92
C ALA A 12 -4.48 1.36 -8.17
N LEU A 13 -3.45 0.82 -8.82
CA LEU A 13 -2.50 -0.12 -8.20
C LEU A 13 -1.69 0.54 -7.09
N TRP A 14 -1.32 1.80 -7.28
CA TRP A 14 -0.62 2.56 -6.25
C TRP A 14 -1.50 2.80 -5.03
N LEU A 15 -2.76 3.17 -5.28
CA LEU A 15 -3.78 3.32 -4.24
C LEU A 15 -4.00 2.02 -3.49
N THR A 16 -4.13 0.88 -4.16
CA THR A 16 -4.33 -0.42 -3.47
C THR A 16 -3.10 -0.84 -2.67
N VAL A 17 -1.89 -0.60 -3.18
CA VAL A 17 -0.64 -0.82 -2.46
C VAL A 17 -0.51 0.11 -1.24
N TRP A 18 -1.04 1.33 -1.31
CA TRP A 18 -1.13 2.26 -0.17
C TRP A 18 -2.21 1.86 0.84
N LEU A 19 -3.35 1.40 0.35
CA LEU A 19 -4.51 1.06 1.17
C LEU A 19 -4.26 -0.22 1.98
N SER A 20 -3.55 -1.19 1.40
CA SER A 20 -3.25 -2.48 2.03
C SER A 20 -2.53 -2.37 3.39
N PRO A 21 -1.39 -1.68 3.55
CA PRO A 21 -0.72 -1.56 4.84
C PRO A 21 -1.55 -0.77 5.85
N LEU A 22 -2.38 0.17 5.40
CA LEU A 22 -3.23 0.99 6.26
C LEU A 22 -4.40 0.17 6.82
N LEU A 23 -5.07 -0.60 5.96
CA LEU A 23 -6.09 -1.58 6.36
C LEU A 23 -5.53 -2.67 7.25
N LEU A 24 -4.32 -3.17 6.94
CA LEU A 24 -3.66 -4.21 7.73
C LEU A 24 -3.25 -3.70 9.11
N ALA A 25 -2.75 -2.46 9.21
CA ALA A 25 -2.46 -1.81 10.48
C ALA A 25 -3.73 -1.58 11.31
N MET A 26 -4.83 -1.15 10.68
CA MET A 26 -6.14 -1.03 11.35
C MET A 26 -6.66 -2.37 11.85
N ALA A 27 -6.60 -3.42 11.02
CA ALA A 27 -7.02 -4.77 11.41
C ALA A 27 -6.16 -5.32 12.56
N ALA A 28 -4.84 -5.14 12.49
CA ALA A 28 -3.92 -5.53 13.56
C ALA A 28 -4.16 -4.74 14.85
N GLY A 29 -4.40 -3.42 14.76
CA GLY A 29 -4.74 -2.57 15.89
C GLY A 29 -6.04 -2.99 16.55
N CYS A 30 -7.07 -3.31 15.77
CA CYS A 30 -8.33 -3.84 16.28
C CYS A 30 -8.14 -5.21 16.95
N MET A 31 -7.40 -6.13 16.33
CA MET A 31 -7.10 -7.44 16.94
C MET A 31 -6.31 -7.31 18.24
N LEU A 32 -5.33 -6.41 18.30
CA LEU A 32 -4.48 -6.23 19.48
C LEU A 32 -5.29 -5.64 20.64
N VAL A 33 -6.11 -4.62 20.37
CA VAL A 33 -6.99 -4.04 21.40
C VAL A 33 -8.04 -5.04 21.85
N TRP A 34 -8.63 -5.80 20.93
CA TRP A 34 -9.54 -6.89 21.28
C TRP A 34 -8.87 -7.96 22.16
N ALA A 35 -7.64 -8.36 21.81
CA ALA A 35 -6.89 -9.37 22.56
C ALA A 35 -6.44 -8.91 23.96
N VAL A 36 -6.17 -7.61 24.16
CA VAL A 36 -5.63 -7.08 25.41
C VAL A 36 -6.72 -6.48 26.32
N GLN A 37 -7.68 -5.75 25.74
CA GLN A 37 -8.67 -4.96 26.49
C GLN A 37 -10.10 -5.48 26.35
N GLY A 38 -10.35 -6.44 25.45
CA GLY A 38 -11.68 -7.02 25.23
C GLY A 38 -12.60 -6.17 24.35
N ASP A 39 -13.79 -6.70 24.10
CA ASP A 39 -14.70 -6.19 23.06
C ASP A 39 -15.36 -4.85 23.46
N ASP A 40 -15.76 -4.70 24.72
CA ASP A 40 -16.43 -3.48 25.22
C ASP A 40 -15.55 -2.23 25.07
N TYR A 41 -14.23 -2.39 25.28
CA TYR A 41 -13.28 -1.29 25.15
C TYR A 41 -13.04 -0.93 23.68
N LEU A 42 -13.04 -1.93 22.79
CA LEU A 42 -12.88 -1.76 21.35
C LEU A 42 -14.05 -0.97 20.75
N VAL A 43 -15.29 -1.29 21.15
CA VAL A 43 -16.49 -0.61 20.67
C VAL A 43 -16.56 0.82 21.21
N MET A 44 -16.25 1.03 22.49
CA MET A 44 -16.30 2.34 23.13
C MET A 44 -15.23 3.31 22.59
N HIS A 45 -14.04 2.78 22.23
CA HIS A 45 -12.90 3.57 21.75
C HIS A 45 -12.56 3.30 20.28
N PHE A 46 -13.51 2.77 19.50
CA PHE A 46 -13.27 2.35 18.11
C PHE A 46 -12.61 3.44 17.27
N ARG A 47 -13.06 4.68 17.43
CA ARG A 47 -12.54 5.83 16.68
C ARG A 47 -11.10 6.16 17.03
N THR A 48 -10.74 6.13 18.31
CA THR A 48 -9.36 6.40 18.75
C THR A 48 -8.43 5.25 18.37
N VAL A 49 -8.89 3.99 18.44
CA VAL A 49 -8.15 2.81 17.98
C VAL A 49 -7.87 2.88 16.47
N LEU A 50 -8.86 3.27 15.65
CA LEU A 50 -8.65 3.46 14.22
C LEU A 50 -7.66 4.59 13.92
N LEU A 51 -7.74 5.70 14.66
CA LEU A 51 -6.83 6.83 14.46
C LEU A 51 -5.39 6.49 14.85
N THR A 52 -5.18 5.78 15.96
CA THR A 52 -3.84 5.35 16.38
C THR A 52 -3.30 4.27 15.45
N ALA A 53 -4.10 3.28 15.09
CA ALA A 53 -3.70 2.24 14.15
C ALA A 53 -3.44 2.80 12.75
N GLY A 54 -4.23 3.76 12.30
CA GLY A 54 -4.01 4.49 11.05
C GLY A 54 -2.74 5.34 11.07
N ALA A 55 -2.46 6.04 12.17
CA ALA A 55 -1.22 6.80 12.36
C ALA A 55 0.02 5.89 12.38
N VAL A 56 -0.08 4.71 13.00
CA VAL A 56 0.99 3.71 12.97
C VAL A 56 1.13 3.08 11.57
N GLY A 57 0.02 2.83 10.87
CA GLY A 57 -0.01 2.30 9.50
C GLY A 57 0.51 3.28 8.44
N LEU A 58 0.55 4.57 8.75
CA LEU A 58 1.16 5.60 7.90
C LEU A 58 2.68 5.42 7.75
N LEU A 59 3.38 4.91 8.79
CA LEU A 59 4.82 4.65 8.75
C LEU A 59 5.21 3.60 7.69
N PRO A 60 4.63 2.37 7.67
CA PRO A 60 4.92 1.40 6.63
C PRO A 60 4.43 1.87 5.25
N ALA A 61 3.35 2.65 5.15
CA ALA A 61 2.90 3.22 3.88
C ALA A 61 3.93 4.23 3.29
N LEU A 62 4.45 5.13 4.12
CA LEU A 62 5.52 6.07 3.74
C LEU A 62 6.81 5.32 3.39
N TRP A 63 7.17 4.30 4.17
CA TRP A 63 8.34 3.48 3.88
C TRP A 63 8.22 2.72 2.56
N LEU A 64 7.04 2.15 2.25
CA LEU A 64 6.79 1.48 0.98
C LEU A 64 6.90 2.46 -0.19
N THR A 65 6.38 3.68 -0.01
CA THR A 65 6.45 4.77 -1.00
C THR A 65 7.89 5.12 -1.30
N GLU A 66 8.69 5.36 -0.26
CA GLU A 66 10.12 5.66 -0.37
C GLU A 66 10.87 4.50 -1.06
N ARG A 67 10.54 3.25 -0.69
CA ARG A 67 11.19 2.04 -1.21
C ARG A 67 10.90 1.82 -2.69
N VAL A 68 9.65 1.95 -3.12
CA VAL A 68 9.28 1.79 -4.54
C VAL A 68 9.84 2.95 -5.36
N ARG A 69 9.81 4.19 -4.83
CA ARG A 69 10.42 5.36 -5.47
C ARG A 69 11.92 5.15 -5.69
N ARG A 70 12.65 4.60 -4.70
CA ARG A 70 14.10 4.40 -4.78
C ARG A 70 14.54 3.21 -5.63
N ARG A 71 13.78 2.11 -5.68
CA ARG A 71 14.28 0.87 -6.31
C ARG A 71 13.71 0.53 -7.69
N TYR A 72 12.44 0.81 -7.97
CA TYR A 72 11.79 0.21 -9.15
C TYR A 72 10.94 1.20 -9.95
N GLY A 73 10.31 2.19 -9.31
CA GLY A 73 9.21 2.91 -9.93
C GLY A 73 7.95 2.04 -10.02
N VAL A 74 6.78 2.66 -9.91
CA VAL A 74 5.47 1.98 -9.78
C VAL A 74 5.19 1.01 -10.94
N LEU A 75 5.58 1.39 -12.16
CA LEU A 75 5.40 0.59 -13.38
C LEU A 75 6.27 -0.67 -13.39
N ASN A 76 7.51 -0.60 -12.91
CA ASN A 76 8.40 -1.76 -12.89
C ASN A 76 8.02 -2.76 -11.79
N PHE A 77 7.48 -2.26 -10.67
CA PHE A 77 6.91 -3.11 -9.62
C PHE A 77 5.67 -3.85 -10.12
N TYR A 78 4.80 -3.17 -10.88
CA TYR A 78 3.67 -3.81 -11.54
C TYR A 78 4.12 -4.82 -12.61
N ALA A 79 5.13 -4.50 -13.42
CA ALA A 79 5.72 -5.40 -14.40
C ALA A 79 6.27 -6.68 -13.75
N MET A 80 6.92 -6.54 -12.59
CA MET A 80 7.44 -7.65 -11.78
C MET A 80 6.30 -8.50 -11.19
N LEU A 81 5.23 -7.86 -10.70
CA LEU A 81 4.07 -8.55 -10.12
C LEU A 81 3.29 -9.35 -11.19
N MET A 82 3.20 -8.80 -12.39
CA MET A 82 2.56 -9.47 -13.54
C MET A 82 3.50 -10.46 -14.25
N ASN A 83 4.74 -10.63 -13.79
CA ASN A 83 5.80 -11.41 -14.43
C ASN A 83 5.90 -11.14 -15.96
N ASN A 84 5.65 -9.89 -16.36
CA ASN A 84 5.59 -9.49 -17.76
C ASN A 84 6.91 -8.86 -18.17
N LYS A 85 7.73 -9.63 -18.90
CA LYS A 85 9.01 -9.16 -19.44
C LYS A 85 8.88 -7.94 -20.37
N GLU A 86 7.75 -7.79 -21.05
CA GLU A 86 7.52 -6.69 -21.99
C GLU A 86 7.34 -5.32 -21.32
N LEU A 87 6.94 -5.27 -20.06
CA LEU A 87 6.83 -4.03 -19.27
C LEU A 87 8.11 -3.73 -18.46
N ASN A 88 8.96 -4.73 -18.24
CA ASN A 88 10.28 -4.60 -17.63
C ASN A 88 11.32 -4.02 -18.61
N SER A 89 11.04 -4.01 -19.92
CA SER A 89 11.93 -3.51 -20.96
C SER A 89 11.83 -2.00 -21.19
N THR A 90 11.81 -1.17 -20.14
CA THR A 90 12.23 0.23 -20.31
C THR A 90 13.76 0.30 -20.23
N GLY A 91 14.40 -0.24 -21.27
CA GLY A 91 15.84 -0.38 -21.29
C GLY A 91 16.44 -0.97 -22.56
N SER A 92 15.76 -0.93 -23.71
CA SER A 92 16.50 -0.84 -24.97
C SER A 92 17.18 0.53 -24.99
N ARG A 93 18.42 0.59 -24.48
CA ARG A 93 19.37 1.64 -24.83
C ARG A 93 19.34 1.80 -26.36
N PRO A 94 19.03 2.98 -26.92
CA PRO A 94 19.50 3.27 -28.25
C PRO A 94 21.00 3.60 -28.14
N ARG A 95 21.81 2.66 -28.62
CA ARG A 95 23.26 2.71 -28.91
C ARG A 95 24.21 2.81 -27.71
#